data_AF-A0AAJ2QXW7-F1
#
_entry.id   AF-A0AAJ2QXW7-F1
#
_cell.length_a   1.000
_cell.length_b   1.000
_cell.length_c   1.000
_cell.angle_alpha   90.00
_cell.angle_beta   90.00
_cell.angle_gamma   90.00
#
_symmetry.space_group_name_H-M   'P 1'
#
loop_
_entity.id
_entity.type
_entity.pdbx_description
1 polymer ?
#
loop_
_entity_poly.entity_id
_entity_poly.type
_entity_poly.pdbx_seq_one_letter_code
_entity_poly.pdbx_strand_id
1 'polypeptide(L)'
;MPRSPIRTFMPGLRFDTQWRYEVGTQTRKTRWATLPTVPDAQCLPDPLGAWWCARRCAAVLRQRAWLQVQLPLQLTPQPGPQELAQVLALLLPGWKAQLENFPALAPLRCAQAMQRGGSAMLLLEMPGHRFRHPALFWTWVIGMERSPLRLRSANNLTRLEPYPPAQPLPEALLAMPARRSRPGANRHVTRIQMDAAGRCISDDAAWPSDGCRWLACITLEQLGVG
;
A
#
# COMPACT_ATOMS: atom_id res chain seq x y z
N MET A 1 30.71 7.82 -4.06
CA MET A 1 29.34 8.20 -4.47
C MET A 1 28.34 7.45 -3.58
N PRO A 2 27.37 8.12 -2.95
CA PRO A 2 26.30 7.43 -2.24
C PRO A 2 25.52 6.57 -3.24
N ARG A 3 25.34 5.28 -2.93
CA ARG A 3 24.57 4.37 -3.78
C ARG A 3 23.08 4.71 -3.66
N SER A 4 22.38 4.76 -4.79
CA SER A 4 20.94 5.02 -4.85
C SER A 4 20.14 4.02 -4.00
N PRO A 5 19.02 4.44 -3.40
CA PRO A 5 18.15 3.56 -2.65
C PRO A 5 17.62 2.43 -3.53
N ILE A 6 17.51 1.22 -2.96
CA ILE A 6 16.98 0.05 -3.66
C ILE A 6 15.46 0.07 -3.51
N ARG A 7 14.75 0.10 -4.63
CA ARG A 7 13.29 0.03 -4.69
C ARG A 7 12.85 -1.41 -4.91
N THR A 8 11.92 -1.87 -4.09
CA THR A 8 11.25 -3.16 -4.26
C THR A 8 9.77 -2.93 -4.40
N PHE A 9 9.18 -3.40 -5.49
CA PHE A 9 7.75 -3.35 -5.74
C PHE A 9 7.15 -4.74 -5.62
N MET A 10 5.84 -4.79 -5.38
CA MET A 10 5.08 -6.02 -5.46
C MET A 10 5.27 -6.68 -6.84
N PRO A 11 5.41 -8.00 -6.89
CA PRO A 11 5.55 -8.72 -8.15
C PRO A 11 4.30 -8.56 -9.02
N GLY A 12 4.49 -8.58 -10.34
CA GLY A 12 3.38 -8.52 -11.29
C GLY A 12 2.71 -7.15 -11.40
N LEU A 13 3.37 -6.05 -11.02
CA LEU A 13 2.89 -4.67 -11.19
C LEU A 13 3.87 -3.84 -12.05
N ARG A 14 3.36 -3.04 -12.98
CA ARG A 14 4.12 -2.11 -13.85
C ARG A 14 3.41 -0.76 -13.94
N PHE A 15 4.16 0.33 -14.06
CA PHE A 15 3.58 1.68 -14.03
C PHE A 15 4.35 2.73 -14.84
N ASP A 16 5.23 2.33 -15.76
CA ASP A 16 6.07 3.25 -16.55
C ASP A 16 5.25 4.23 -17.41
N THR A 17 4.07 3.79 -17.87
CA THR A 17 3.16 4.57 -18.74
C THR A 17 1.72 4.56 -18.25
N GLN A 18 1.27 3.38 -17.79
CA GLN A 18 -0.03 3.13 -17.20
C GLN A 18 0.10 2.04 -16.15
N TRP A 19 -0.78 2.02 -15.16
CA TRP A 19 -0.84 0.97 -14.16
C TRP A 19 -1.30 -0.34 -14.81
N ARG A 20 -0.39 -1.31 -14.92
CA ARG A 20 -0.66 -2.64 -15.44
C ARG A 20 -0.28 -3.69 -14.42
N TYR A 21 -0.99 -4.81 -14.46
CA TYR A 21 -0.74 -5.91 -13.56
C TYR A 21 -0.93 -7.26 -14.24
N GLU A 22 -0.28 -8.28 -13.69
CA GLU A 22 -0.40 -9.65 -14.15
C GLU A 22 -1.75 -10.24 -13.73
N VAL A 23 -2.42 -10.85 -14.70
CA VAL A 23 -3.65 -11.60 -14.51
C VAL A 23 -3.39 -13.04 -14.91
N GLY A 24 -3.68 -13.96 -14.00
CA GLY A 24 -3.67 -15.39 -14.26
C GLY A 24 -4.81 -15.76 -15.20
N THR A 25 -4.52 -16.62 -16.18
CA THR A 25 -5.52 -17.22 -17.06
C THR A 25 -5.78 -18.67 -16.67
N GLN A 26 -6.90 -19.23 -17.12
CA GLN A 26 -7.25 -20.64 -16.90
C GLN A 26 -6.18 -21.61 -17.46
N THR A 27 -5.37 -21.17 -18.42
CA THR A 27 -4.31 -21.96 -19.06
C THR A 27 -2.93 -21.78 -18.39
N ARG A 28 -2.87 -21.24 -17.16
CA ARG A 28 -1.64 -20.90 -16.42
C ARG A 28 -0.72 -19.89 -17.12
N LYS A 29 -1.15 -19.28 -18.23
CA LYS A 29 -0.44 -18.17 -18.85
C LYS A 29 -0.77 -16.86 -18.11
N THR A 30 0.22 -16.00 -17.94
CA THR A 30 0.01 -14.64 -17.43
C THR A 30 -0.28 -13.69 -18.59
N ARG A 31 -1.22 -12.76 -18.37
CA ARG A 31 -1.46 -11.64 -19.28
C ARG A 31 -1.39 -10.32 -18.51
N TRP A 32 -1.04 -9.24 -19.21
CA TRP A 32 -1.02 -7.90 -18.61
C TRP A 32 -2.35 -7.19 -18.82
N ALA A 33 -3.05 -6.88 -17.74
CA ALA A 33 -4.25 -6.04 -17.73
C ALA A 33 -3.95 -4.64 -17.21
N THR A 34 -4.81 -3.67 -17.53
CA THR A 34 -4.71 -2.30 -17.02
C THR A 34 -5.59 -2.12 -15.79
N LEU A 35 -5.06 -1.52 -14.72
CA LEU A 35 -5.85 -1.07 -13.59
C LEU A 35 -6.62 0.19 -13.98
N PRO A 36 -7.93 0.30 -13.69
CA PRO A 36 -8.68 1.49 -14.06
C PRO A 36 -8.16 2.73 -13.31
N THR A 37 -8.24 3.88 -13.97
CA THR A 37 -7.78 5.18 -13.44
C THR A 37 -8.91 6.01 -12.86
N VAL A 38 -10.18 5.57 -12.97
CA VAL A 38 -11.43 6.17 -12.42
C VAL A 38 -12.24 5.11 -11.64
N PRO A 39 -12.91 5.43 -10.52
CA PRO A 39 -13.70 4.43 -9.81
C PRO A 39 -14.94 4.11 -10.65
N ASP A 40 -15.37 2.85 -10.64
CA ASP A 40 -16.64 2.46 -11.24
C ASP A 40 -17.78 2.48 -10.21
N ALA A 41 -18.99 2.20 -10.66
CA ALA A 41 -20.20 2.29 -9.84
C ALA A 41 -20.17 1.39 -8.60
N GLN A 42 -19.45 0.26 -8.61
CA GLN A 42 -19.37 -0.62 -7.43
C GLN A 42 -18.58 0.00 -6.28
N CYS A 43 -17.67 0.91 -6.61
CA CYS A 43 -16.89 1.64 -5.63
C CYS A 43 -17.56 2.97 -5.25
N LEU A 44 -18.80 3.26 -5.67
CA LEU A 44 -19.44 4.55 -5.39
C LEU A 44 -20.67 4.37 -4.49
N PRO A 45 -20.88 5.27 -3.50
CA PRO A 45 -20.01 6.38 -3.11
C PRO A 45 -18.79 5.92 -2.29
N ASP A 46 -17.60 6.48 -2.57
CA ASP A 46 -16.36 6.22 -1.83
C ASP A 46 -15.54 7.52 -1.66
N PRO A 47 -16.03 8.45 -0.83
CA PRO A 47 -15.36 9.73 -0.58
C PRO A 47 -13.91 9.59 -0.10
N LEU A 48 -13.56 8.51 0.61
CA LEU A 48 -12.21 8.32 1.17
C LEU A 48 -11.29 7.48 0.26
N GLY A 49 -11.81 6.91 -0.82
CA GLY A 49 -11.07 6.01 -1.71
C GLY A 49 -10.81 4.61 -1.12
N ALA A 50 -11.53 4.23 -0.06
CA ALA A 50 -11.37 2.96 0.65
C ALA A 50 -11.63 1.76 -0.27
N TRP A 51 -12.84 1.67 -0.81
CA TRP A 51 -13.30 0.55 -1.63
C TRP A 51 -12.58 0.49 -2.96
N TRP A 52 -12.32 1.65 -3.54
CA TRP A 52 -11.52 1.76 -4.73
C TRP A 52 -10.10 1.20 -4.53
N CYS A 53 -9.42 1.60 -3.45
CA CYS A 53 -8.09 1.09 -3.13
C CYS A 53 -8.13 -0.41 -2.80
N ALA A 54 -9.12 -0.87 -2.01
CA ALA A 54 -9.28 -2.27 -1.63
C ALA A 54 -9.44 -3.18 -2.85
N ARG A 55 -10.31 -2.79 -3.79
CA ARG A 55 -10.57 -3.58 -5.00
C ARG A 55 -9.36 -3.63 -5.93
N ARG A 56 -8.62 -2.52 -6.08
CA ARG A 56 -7.34 -2.51 -6.84
C ARG A 56 -6.33 -3.46 -6.22
N CYS A 57 -6.15 -3.34 -4.90
CA CYS A 57 -5.27 -4.22 -4.14
C CYS A 57 -5.64 -5.68 -4.37
N ALA A 58 -6.93 -6.02 -4.24
CA ALA A 58 -7.43 -7.36 -4.44
C ALA A 58 -7.26 -7.90 -5.87
N ALA A 59 -7.46 -7.06 -6.90
CA ALA A 59 -7.24 -7.45 -8.29
C ALA A 59 -5.78 -7.86 -8.55
N VAL A 60 -4.83 -7.10 -8.01
CA VAL A 60 -3.39 -7.37 -8.19
C VAL A 60 -2.94 -8.57 -7.37
N LEU A 61 -3.24 -8.58 -6.07
CA LEU A 61 -2.82 -9.67 -5.17
C LEU A 61 -3.39 -11.03 -5.59
N ARG A 62 -4.61 -11.06 -6.14
CA ARG A 62 -5.22 -12.31 -6.65
C ARG A 62 -4.85 -12.62 -8.10
N GLN A 63 -4.13 -11.72 -8.77
CA GLN A 63 -3.88 -11.80 -10.21
C GLN A 63 -5.18 -12.07 -11.00
N ARG A 64 -6.27 -11.38 -10.63
CA ARG A 64 -7.61 -11.56 -11.20
C ARG A 64 -7.98 -10.33 -12.03
N ALA A 65 -8.72 -10.54 -13.11
CA ALA A 65 -9.21 -9.42 -13.91
C ALA A 65 -10.09 -8.49 -13.06
N TRP A 66 -9.98 -7.17 -13.27
CA TRP A 66 -10.69 -6.15 -12.49
C TRP A 66 -12.19 -6.45 -12.34
N LEU A 67 -12.83 -6.79 -13.47
CA LEU A 67 -14.26 -7.11 -13.53
C LEU A 67 -14.64 -8.40 -12.80
N GLN A 68 -13.68 -9.25 -12.44
CA GLN A 68 -13.92 -10.48 -11.68
C GLN A 68 -13.75 -10.30 -10.17
N VAL A 69 -13.16 -9.19 -9.73
CA VAL A 69 -13.15 -8.82 -8.31
C VAL A 69 -14.40 -8.00 -8.06
N GLN A 70 -15.35 -8.58 -7.33
CA GLN A 70 -16.63 -7.96 -7.02
C GLN A 70 -16.61 -7.52 -5.55
N LEU A 71 -17.04 -6.29 -5.30
CA LEU A 71 -17.25 -5.80 -3.95
C LEU A 71 -18.57 -6.34 -3.38
N PRO A 72 -18.69 -6.52 -2.05
CA PRO A 72 -19.98 -6.80 -1.42
C PRO A 72 -21.03 -5.73 -1.80
N LEU A 73 -22.30 -6.13 -1.89
CA LEU A 73 -23.39 -5.23 -2.34
C LEU A 73 -23.74 -4.14 -1.32
N GLN A 74 -23.53 -4.39 -0.03
CA GLN A 74 -23.88 -3.49 1.07
C GLN A 74 -22.61 -2.99 1.75
N LEU A 75 -22.04 -1.92 1.21
CA LEU A 75 -20.85 -1.27 1.77
C LEU A 75 -21.21 0.11 2.32
N THR A 76 -20.63 0.45 3.47
CA THR A 76 -20.76 1.80 4.00
C THR A 76 -19.91 2.78 3.16
N PRO A 77 -20.35 4.03 2.93
CA PRO A 77 -19.55 4.98 2.13
C PRO A 77 -18.21 5.37 2.78
N GLN A 78 -18.08 5.23 4.09
CA GLN A 78 -16.92 5.65 4.87
C GLN A 78 -16.55 4.57 5.89
N PRO A 79 -15.96 3.45 5.44
CA PRO A 79 -15.64 2.36 6.34
C PRO A 79 -14.57 2.76 7.34
N GLY A 80 -14.73 2.29 8.57
CA GLY A 80 -13.66 2.27 9.54
C GLY A 80 -12.56 1.27 9.16
N PRO A 81 -11.36 1.35 9.76
CA PRO A 81 -10.26 0.41 9.47
C PRO A 81 -10.62 -1.06 9.68
N GLN A 82 -11.41 -1.36 10.71
CA GLN A 82 -11.83 -2.73 11.02
C GLN A 82 -12.77 -3.30 9.95
N GLU A 83 -13.75 -2.52 9.50
CA GLU A 83 -14.68 -2.92 8.44
C GLU A 83 -13.92 -3.15 7.12
N LEU A 84 -13.00 -2.24 6.78
CA LEU A 84 -12.16 -2.42 5.60
C LEU A 84 -11.30 -3.69 5.67
N ALA A 85 -10.71 -3.99 6.83
CA ALA A 85 -9.93 -5.22 7.03
C ALA A 85 -10.79 -6.48 6.84
N GLN A 86 -12.03 -6.47 7.33
CA GLN A 86 -12.98 -7.58 7.14
C GLN A 86 -13.34 -7.77 5.66
N VAL A 87 -13.65 -6.68 4.95
CA VAL A 87 -13.94 -6.75 3.50
C VAL A 87 -12.71 -7.20 2.71
N LEU A 88 -11.51 -6.75 3.07
CA LEU A 88 -10.26 -7.23 2.45
C LEU A 88 -10.07 -8.73 2.65
N ALA A 89 -10.38 -9.27 3.83
CA ALA A 89 -10.31 -10.71 4.08
C ALA A 89 -11.29 -11.51 3.19
N LEU A 90 -12.49 -10.97 2.93
CA LEU A 90 -13.45 -11.56 1.99
C LEU A 90 -12.96 -11.47 0.54
N LEU A 91 -12.38 -10.34 0.16
CA LEU A 91 -11.88 -10.10 -1.18
C LEU A 91 -10.63 -10.93 -1.50
N LEU A 92 -9.84 -11.31 -0.50
CA LEU A 92 -8.54 -11.96 -0.61
C LEU A 92 -8.52 -13.32 0.10
N PRO A 93 -9.24 -14.33 -0.41
CA PRO A 93 -9.15 -15.68 0.14
C PRO A 93 -7.72 -16.22 0.05
N GLY A 94 -7.22 -16.83 1.13
CA GLY A 94 -5.83 -17.27 1.25
C GLY A 94 -4.84 -16.17 1.66
N TRP A 95 -5.34 -14.99 2.05
CA TRP A 95 -4.54 -13.91 2.61
C TRP A 95 -5.00 -13.56 4.02
N LYS A 96 -4.08 -13.11 4.85
CA LYS A 96 -4.33 -12.52 6.15
C LYS A 96 -4.39 -11.01 6.00
N ALA A 97 -5.55 -10.42 6.23
CA ALA A 97 -5.71 -8.98 6.43
C ALA A 97 -5.69 -8.67 7.92
N GLN A 98 -4.67 -7.95 8.40
CA GLN A 98 -4.49 -7.67 9.82
C GLN A 98 -4.42 -6.16 10.07
N LEU A 99 -5.36 -5.65 10.87
CA LEU A 99 -5.30 -4.28 11.38
C LEU A 99 -4.21 -4.17 12.44
N GLU A 100 -3.29 -3.22 12.27
CA GLU A 100 -2.20 -2.96 13.21
C GLU A 100 -2.65 -1.97 14.28
N ASN A 101 -2.49 -2.36 15.55
CA ASN A 101 -2.96 -1.58 16.71
C ASN A 101 -2.07 -0.38 17.06
N PHE A 102 -0.93 -0.20 16.40
CA PHE A 102 0.08 0.82 16.72
C PHE A 102 0.53 1.59 15.48
N PRO A 103 -0.02 2.78 15.21
CA PRO A 103 0.32 3.58 14.03
C PRO A 103 1.81 3.92 13.92
N ALA A 104 2.51 4.12 15.04
CA ALA A 104 3.95 4.38 15.06
C ALA A 104 4.79 3.21 14.50
N LEU A 105 4.26 1.98 14.54
CA LEU A 105 4.91 0.80 13.97
C LEU A 105 4.46 0.52 12.53
N ALA A 106 3.53 1.30 11.97
CA ALA A 106 2.98 1.05 10.65
C ALA A 106 4.05 0.93 9.55
N PRO A 107 5.10 1.80 9.48
CA PRO A 107 6.12 1.66 8.45
C PRO A 107 6.91 0.35 8.54
N LEU A 108 7.24 -0.09 9.76
CA LEU A 108 7.91 -1.36 10.00
C LEU A 108 7.01 -2.54 9.57
N ARG A 109 5.73 -2.51 9.97
CA ARG A 109 4.74 -3.55 9.64
C ARG A 109 4.50 -3.67 8.14
N CYS A 110 4.40 -2.54 7.43
CA CYS A 110 4.32 -2.53 5.97
C CYS A 110 5.55 -3.18 5.33
N ALA A 111 6.75 -2.83 5.81
CA ALA A 111 7.98 -3.41 5.27
C ALA A 111 8.06 -4.93 5.51
N GLN A 112 7.61 -5.41 6.67
CA GLN A 112 7.54 -6.83 7.01
C GLN A 112 6.57 -7.58 6.10
N ALA A 113 5.36 -7.05 5.91
CA ALA A 113 4.38 -7.63 5.01
C ALA A 113 4.94 -7.75 3.59
N MET A 114 5.60 -6.70 3.09
CA MET A 114 6.23 -6.71 1.76
C MET A 114 7.39 -7.70 1.61
N GLN A 115 8.19 -7.90 2.65
CA GLN A 115 9.24 -8.93 2.62
C GLN A 115 8.66 -10.34 2.44
N ARG A 116 7.45 -10.55 2.92
CA ARG A 116 6.71 -11.81 2.82
C ARG A 116 5.89 -11.92 1.52
N GLY A 117 6.17 -11.07 0.52
CA GLY A 117 5.42 -11.01 -0.73
C GLY A 117 4.05 -10.33 -0.61
N GLY A 118 3.80 -9.67 0.51
CA GLY A 118 2.56 -9.00 0.84
C GLY A 118 2.52 -7.51 0.52
N SER A 119 1.60 -6.83 1.18
CA SER A 119 1.27 -5.42 0.95
C SER A 119 0.63 -4.79 2.20
N ALA A 120 0.24 -3.52 2.12
CA ALA A 120 -0.51 -2.86 3.17
C ALA A 120 -1.45 -1.78 2.63
N MET A 121 -2.48 -1.46 3.40
CA MET A 121 -3.40 -0.34 3.19
C MET A 121 -3.26 0.64 4.35
N LEU A 122 -3.20 1.94 4.04
CA LEU A 122 -2.98 3.00 5.01
C LEU A 122 -4.12 3.99 5.00
N LEU A 123 -4.60 4.37 6.19
CA LEU A 123 -5.48 5.52 6.38
C LEU A 123 -4.64 6.70 6.88
N LEU A 124 -4.67 7.78 6.10
CA LEU A 124 -3.91 8.99 6.38
C LEU A 124 -4.85 10.17 6.59
N GLU A 125 -4.46 11.06 7.50
CA GLU A 125 -5.14 12.33 7.74
C GLU A 125 -4.25 13.49 7.29
N MET A 126 -4.74 14.27 6.32
CA MET A 126 -4.11 15.54 5.95
C MET A 126 -4.63 16.66 6.86
N PRO A 127 -3.74 17.46 7.47
CA PRO A 127 -4.15 18.66 8.19
C PRO A 127 -4.92 19.62 7.27
N GLY A 128 -5.96 20.24 7.81
CA GLY A 128 -6.92 21.07 7.09
C GLY A 128 -6.42 22.44 6.62
N HIS A 129 -5.12 22.67 6.42
CA HIS A 129 -4.66 24.03 6.08
C HIS A 129 -5.13 24.54 4.70
N ARG A 130 -5.55 23.65 3.79
CA ARG A 130 -6.18 24.01 2.50
C ARG A 130 -7.66 23.63 2.39
N PHE A 131 -8.18 22.87 3.34
CA PHE A 131 -9.54 22.32 3.33
C PHE A 131 -10.21 22.68 4.65
N ARG A 132 -11.44 23.19 4.66
CA ARG A 132 -12.14 23.62 5.90
C ARG A 132 -12.17 22.54 7.01
N HIS A 133 -11.88 21.27 6.68
CA HIS A 133 -11.75 20.15 7.60
C HIS A 133 -10.55 19.25 7.23
N PRO A 134 -9.99 18.49 8.19
CA PRO A 134 -9.00 17.45 7.90
C PRO A 134 -9.52 16.49 6.84
N ALA A 135 -8.66 16.15 5.88
CA ALA A 135 -9.03 15.27 4.78
C ALA A 135 -8.48 13.86 5.04
N LEU A 136 -9.38 12.90 5.20
CA LEU A 136 -9.04 11.48 5.33
C LEU A 136 -8.96 10.83 3.95
N PHE A 137 -8.00 9.93 3.77
CA PHE A 137 -7.94 9.13 2.54
C PHE A 137 -7.19 7.81 2.75
N TRP A 138 -7.63 6.79 2.01
CA TRP A 138 -6.96 5.50 1.95
C TRP A 138 -5.93 5.46 0.82
N THR A 139 -4.77 4.90 1.10
CA THR A 139 -3.74 4.61 0.09
C THR A 139 -3.25 3.18 0.20
N TRP A 140 -2.86 2.62 -0.94
CA TRP A 140 -2.38 1.24 -1.07
C TRP A 140 -0.88 1.24 -1.26
N VAL A 141 -0.15 0.58 -0.36
CA VAL A 141 1.31 0.47 -0.39
C VAL A 141 1.72 -0.67 -1.32
N ILE A 142 2.45 -0.34 -2.38
CA ILE A 142 2.83 -1.27 -3.46
C ILE A 142 4.34 -1.55 -3.55
N GLY A 143 5.14 -0.86 -2.77
CA GLY A 143 6.57 -1.11 -2.66
C GLY A 143 7.21 -0.36 -1.49
N MET A 144 8.52 -0.47 -1.42
CA MET A 144 9.34 0.19 -0.40
C MET A 144 10.73 0.51 -0.96
N GLU A 145 11.36 1.49 -0.35
CA GLU A 145 12.75 1.86 -0.56
C GLU A 145 13.61 1.46 0.63
N ARG A 146 14.81 0.96 0.34
CA ARG A 146 15.79 0.57 1.35
C ARG A 146 17.16 1.13 1.05
N SER A 147 17.83 1.59 2.09
CA SER A 147 19.22 1.99 1.99
C SER A 147 20.13 0.76 1.79
N PRO A 148 21.01 0.75 0.78
CA PRO A 148 21.95 -0.34 0.54
C PRO A 148 22.95 -0.56 1.69
N LEU A 149 23.23 0.46 2.51
CA LEU A 149 24.12 0.35 3.67
C LEU A 149 23.50 -0.51 4.79
N ARG A 150 22.18 -0.40 5.00
CA ARG A 150 21.47 -1.18 6.02
C ARG A 150 21.25 -2.64 5.61
N LEU A 151 21.19 -2.92 4.30
CA LEU A 151 21.09 -4.30 3.77
C LEU A 151 22.37 -5.11 4.01
N ARG A 152 23.55 -4.47 3.94
CA ARG A 152 24.85 -5.14 4.19
C ARG A 152 25.05 -5.55 5.64
N SER A 153 24.55 -4.76 6.58
CA SER A 153 24.61 -5.08 8.01
C SER A 153 23.83 -6.36 8.36
N ALA A 154 22.75 -6.66 7.64
CA ALA A 154 21.97 -7.88 7.83
C ALA A 154 22.68 -9.13 7.27
N ASN A 155 23.41 -8.99 6.15
CA ASN A 155 24.10 -10.11 5.51
C ASN A 155 25.45 -10.46 6.15
N ASN A 156 26.04 -9.56 6.94
CA ASN A 156 27.33 -9.78 7.62
C ASN A 156 27.19 -10.32 9.06
N LEU A 157 25.99 -10.62 9.55
CA LEU A 157 25.76 -11.24 10.86
C LEU A 157 25.77 -12.77 10.75
N THR A 158 26.90 -13.33 10.32
CA THR A 158 27.31 -14.65 10.77
C THR A 158 28.01 -14.45 12.12
N ARG A 159 27.46 -15.10 13.16
CA ARG A 159 28.01 -15.30 14.51
C ARG A 159 27.57 -14.29 15.60
N LEU A 160 26.89 -14.88 16.59
CA LEU A 160 26.63 -14.49 17.98
C LEU A 160 25.31 -13.74 18.31
N GLU A 161 24.54 -14.45 19.14
CA GLU A 161 23.40 -14.08 20.00
C GLU A 161 21.96 -13.99 19.44
N PRO A 162 20.95 -14.56 20.16
CA PRO A 162 19.55 -14.62 19.76
C PRO A 162 18.82 -13.34 20.20
N TYR A 163 19.14 -12.22 19.56
CA TYR A 163 18.34 -11.01 19.66
C TYR A 163 17.61 -10.82 18.33
N PRO A 164 16.27 -10.59 18.28
CA PRO A 164 15.62 -10.39 17.00
C PRO A 164 16.30 -9.18 16.34
N PRO A 165 16.82 -9.29 15.10
CA PRO A 165 17.49 -8.17 14.48
C PRO A 165 16.49 -7.02 14.41
N ALA A 166 16.85 -5.87 14.98
CA ALA A 166 16.10 -4.63 14.82
C ALA A 166 16.02 -4.36 13.31
N GLN A 167 14.94 -4.81 12.68
CA GLN A 167 14.83 -4.73 11.23
C GLN A 167 14.85 -3.26 10.85
N PRO A 168 15.77 -2.83 9.98
CA PRO A 168 15.90 -1.43 9.65
C PRO A 168 14.61 -0.95 9.01
N LEU A 169 14.04 0.12 9.55
CA LEU A 169 12.88 0.80 8.96
C LEU A 169 13.14 1.08 7.47
N PRO A 170 12.12 0.93 6.62
CA PRO A 170 12.23 1.34 5.22
C PRO A 170 12.56 2.83 5.15
N GLU A 171 13.32 3.22 4.14
CA GLU A 171 13.64 4.64 3.89
C GLU A 171 12.41 5.41 3.40
N ALA A 172 11.57 4.71 2.62
CA ALA A 172 10.27 5.17 2.21
C ALA A 172 9.34 4.00 1.89
N LEU A 173 8.05 4.23 2.00
CA LEU A 173 7.00 3.40 1.45
C LEU A 173 6.58 3.96 0.09
N LEU A 174 6.30 3.09 -0.87
CA LEU A 174 5.87 3.46 -2.21
C LEU A 174 4.41 3.08 -2.34
N ALA A 175 3.54 4.07 -2.45
CA ALA A 175 2.10 3.88 -2.49
C ALA A 175 1.50 4.30 -3.82
N MET A 176 0.40 3.67 -4.17
CA MET A 176 -0.40 4.07 -5.31
C MET A 176 -1.09 5.40 -4.99
N PRO A 177 -1.10 6.37 -5.92
CA PRO A 177 -1.73 7.66 -5.69
C PRO A 177 -3.20 7.51 -5.27
N ALA A 178 -3.56 8.22 -4.20
CA ALA A 178 -4.96 8.49 -3.90
C ALA A 178 -5.48 9.46 -4.96
N ARG A 179 -6.64 9.16 -5.55
CA ARG A 179 -7.18 9.67 -6.82
C ARG A 179 -7.29 11.19 -7.00
N ARG A 180 -6.86 12.02 -6.04
CA ARG A 180 -7.14 13.46 -6.00
C ARG A 180 -6.03 14.36 -6.52
N SER A 181 -4.81 13.90 -6.73
CA SER A 181 -3.74 14.75 -7.27
C SER A 181 -3.69 14.66 -8.79
N ARG A 182 -4.01 15.78 -9.47
CA ARG A 182 -3.66 16.21 -10.84
C ARG A 182 -3.81 15.23 -12.04
N PRO A 183 -4.23 15.73 -13.22
CA PRO A 183 -4.02 15.02 -14.49
C PRO A 183 -2.54 14.65 -14.64
N GLY A 184 -2.23 13.36 -14.78
CA GLY A 184 -0.87 12.85 -14.92
C GLY A 184 -0.22 12.25 -13.66
N ALA A 185 -0.75 12.47 -12.44
CA ALA A 185 -0.23 11.79 -11.24
C ALA A 185 -0.45 10.28 -11.26
N ASN A 186 -1.35 9.82 -12.14
CA ASN A 186 -1.57 8.40 -12.45
C ASN A 186 -0.36 7.67 -13.03
N ARG A 187 0.81 8.32 -13.21
CA ARG A 187 2.03 7.71 -13.78
C ARG A 187 3.17 7.50 -12.78
N HIS A 188 2.99 7.94 -11.53
CA HIS A 188 4.07 7.88 -10.53
C HIS A 188 3.58 7.27 -9.21
N VAL A 189 4.52 6.72 -8.46
CA VAL A 189 4.29 6.28 -7.09
C VAL A 189 4.39 7.47 -6.14
N THR A 190 3.49 7.52 -5.17
CA THR A 190 3.63 8.42 -4.02
C THR A 190 4.68 7.82 -3.10
N ARG A 191 5.79 8.53 -2.91
CA ARG A 191 6.84 8.13 -1.97
C ARG A 191 6.53 8.76 -0.62
N ILE A 192 6.32 7.92 0.39
CA ILE A 192 5.90 8.30 1.74
C ILE A 192 7.02 7.97 2.71
N GLN A 193 7.52 8.98 3.43
CA GLN A 193 8.54 8.82 4.46
C GLN A 193 7.96 9.16 5.83
N MET A 194 8.61 8.66 6.87
CA MET A 194 8.32 9.06 8.24
C MET A 194 9.37 10.07 8.71
N ASP A 195 8.93 11.25 9.14
CA ASP A 195 9.82 12.24 9.76
C ASP A 195 10.18 11.85 11.21
N ALA A 196 11.09 12.61 11.82
CA ALA A 196 11.51 12.40 13.20
C ALA A 196 10.36 12.56 14.24
N ALA A 197 9.28 13.24 13.87
CA ALA A 197 8.09 13.44 14.70
C ALA A 197 7.02 12.36 14.46
N GLY A 198 7.28 11.35 13.61
CA GLY A 198 6.34 10.29 13.28
C GLY A 198 5.27 10.68 12.27
N ARG A 199 5.43 11.79 11.55
CA ARG A 199 4.50 12.25 10.50
C ARG A 199 4.86 11.68 9.15
N CYS A 200 3.85 11.46 8.31
CA CYS A 200 4.04 11.04 6.92
C CYS A 200 4.36 12.27 6.06
N ILE A 201 5.53 12.30 5.45
CA ILE A 201 5.88 13.32 4.45
C ILE A 201 5.98 12.68 3.07
N SER A 202 5.70 13.46 2.04
CA SER A 202 5.90 13.06 0.65
C SER A 202 6.49 14.23 -0.13
N ASP A 203 7.22 13.86 -1.17
CA ASP A 203 7.73 14.72 -2.24
C ASP A 203 6.63 15.10 -3.26
N ASP A 204 5.41 14.56 -3.15
CA ASP A 204 4.26 15.02 -3.94
C ASP A 204 3.89 16.46 -3.56
N ALA A 205 3.85 17.36 -4.55
CA ALA A 205 3.45 18.76 -4.35
C ALA A 205 2.01 18.95 -3.84
N ALA A 206 1.17 17.91 -3.94
CA ALA A 206 -0.17 17.90 -3.34
C ALA A 206 -0.14 17.56 -1.83
N TRP A 207 0.98 17.06 -1.30
CA TRP A 207 1.14 16.71 0.10
C TRP A 207 1.29 17.97 0.97
N PRO A 208 0.71 17.99 2.19
CA PRO A 208 0.86 19.12 3.11
C PRO A 208 2.29 19.25 3.62
N SER A 209 2.77 20.48 3.77
CA SER A 209 4.09 20.80 4.34
C SER A 209 4.26 20.28 5.76
N ASP A 210 3.18 20.27 6.54
CA ASP A 210 3.18 19.83 7.94
C ASP A 210 3.11 18.30 8.08
N GLY A 211 3.09 17.58 6.96
CA GLY A 211 2.93 16.13 6.91
C GLY A 211 1.51 15.67 7.22
N CYS A 212 1.26 14.38 6.99
CA CYS A 212 0.02 13.69 7.31
C CYS A 212 0.19 12.90 8.60
N ARG A 213 -0.92 12.61 9.29
CA ARG A 213 -0.93 11.67 10.42
C ARG A 213 -1.28 10.26 9.95
N TRP A 214 -0.58 9.28 10.51
CA TRP A 214 -0.91 7.86 10.36
C TRP A 214 -2.08 7.54 11.27
N LEU A 215 -3.22 7.11 10.71
CA LEU A 215 -4.39 6.74 11.51
C LEU A 215 -4.55 5.22 11.62
N ALA A 216 -4.33 4.49 10.52
CA ALA A 216 -4.45 3.04 10.52
C ALA A 216 -3.55 2.40 9.46
N CYS A 217 -3.18 1.14 9.72
CA CYS A 217 -2.45 0.28 8.80
C CYS A 217 -3.09 -1.11 8.81
N ILE A 218 -3.43 -1.62 7.63
CA ILE A 218 -3.89 -3.00 7.45
C ILE A 218 -2.82 -3.71 6.62
N THR A 219 -2.11 -4.66 7.23
CA THR A 219 -1.14 -5.50 6.53
C THR A 219 -1.85 -6.65 5.81
N LEU A 220 -1.31 -7.03 4.66
CA LEU A 220 -1.83 -8.09 3.80
C LEU A 220 -0.71 -9.09 3.53
N GLU A 221 -0.84 -10.30 4.04
CA GLU A 221 0.17 -11.34 3.89
C GLU A 221 -0.46 -12.61 3.33
N GLN A 222 0.21 -13.27 2.39
CA GLN A 222 -0.29 -14.55 1.87
C GLN A 222 -0.17 -15.61 2.97
N LEU A 223 -1.27 -16.31 3.24
CA LEU A 223 -1.22 -17.50 4.09
C LEU A 223 -0.50 -18.56 3.27
N GLY A 224 0.63 -19.08 3.79
CA GLY A 224 1.41 -20.10 3.09
C GLY A 224 0.52 -21.23 2.60
N VAL A 225 0.76 -21.70 1.39
CA VAL A 225 0.12 -22.93 0.89
C VAL A 225 0.66 -24.06 1.76
N GLY A 226 -0.17 -24.54 2.70
CA GLY A 226 0.12 -25.75 3.45
C GLY A 226 0.19 -26.97 2.55
#